data_AF-A0A062VXR7-F1
#
_entry.id   AF-A0A062VXR7-F1
#
_cell.length_a   1.000
_cell.length_b   1.000
_cell.length_c   1.000
_cell.angle_alpha   90.00
_cell.angle_beta   90.00
_cell.angle_gamma   90.00
#
_symmetry.space_group_name_H-M   'P 1'
#
loop_
_entity.id
_entity.type
_entity.pdbx_description
1 polymer ?
#
loop_
_entity_poly.entity_id
_entity_poly.type
_entity_poly.pdbx_seq_one_letter_code
_entity_poly.pdbx_strand_id
1 'polypeptide(L)'
;MQYILNGLSLGAIYALFALGLSISWAGLNILNLAHGTVFMAGALTAWWLTTTVPELPFPLVLIIAVFVCAAIGFLMEILIFRRIRRSRVMKANRP
;
A
#
# COMPACT_ATOMS: atom_id res chain seq x y z
N MET A 1 21.03 -23.94 12.13
CA MET A 1 19.70 -24.08 11.48
C MET A 1 18.83 -22.83 11.65
N GLN A 2 18.68 -22.30 12.87
CA GLN A 2 17.78 -21.18 13.17
C GLN A 2 18.06 -19.89 12.36
N TYR A 3 19.33 -19.53 12.13
CA TYR A 3 19.69 -18.37 11.31
C TYR A 3 19.33 -18.51 9.82
N ILE A 4 19.44 -19.73 9.26
CA ILE A 4 19.08 -20.00 7.86
C ILE A 4 17.56 -19.86 7.68
N LEU A 5 16.78 -20.41 8.61
CA LEU A 5 15.32 -20.28 8.61
C LEU A 5 14.86 -18.84 8.79
N ASN A 6 15.54 -18.07 9.65
CA ASN A 6 15.25 -16.66 9.84
C ASN A 6 15.58 -15.84 8.58
N GLY A 7 16.75 -16.09 7.96
CA GLY A 7 17.15 -15.47 6.68
C GLY A 7 16.17 -15.79 5.54
N LEU A 8 15.69 -17.03 5.46
CA LEU A 8 14.69 -17.44 4.48
C LEU A 8 13.35 -16.74 4.72
N SER A 9 12.91 -16.65 5.97
CA SER A 9 11.65 -15.99 6.34
C SER A 9 11.70 -14.50 6.01
N LEU A 10 12.79 -13.82 6.38
CA LEU A 10 12.99 -12.40 6.06
C LEU A 10 13.06 -12.17 4.55
N GLY A 11 13.79 -13.03 3.84
CA GLY A 11 13.88 -13.00 2.38
C GLY A 11 12.54 -13.17 1.70
N ALA A 12 11.70 -14.10 2.18
CA ALA A 12 10.35 -14.31 1.67
C ALA A 12 9.44 -13.09 1.88
N ILE A 13 9.52 -12.43 3.04
CA ILE A 13 8.77 -11.19 3.32
C ILE A 13 9.18 -10.08 2.35
N TYR A 14 10.49 -9.87 2.14
CA TYR A 14 10.96 -8.86 1.20
C TYR A 14 10.65 -9.20 -0.26
N ALA A 15 10.70 -10.49 -0.64
CA ALA A 15 10.29 -10.94 -1.97
C ALA A 15 8.80 -10.67 -2.23
N LEU A 16 7.92 -10.97 -1.26
CA LEU A 16 6.50 -10.65 -1.33
C LEU A 16 6.25 -9.14 -1.44
N PHE A 17 6.97 -8.34 -0.66
CA PHE A 17 6.87 -6.88 -0.72
C PHE A 17 7.29 -6.34 -2.10
N ALA A 18 8.40 -6.84 -2.65
CA ALA A 18 8.87 -6.48 -3.99
C ALA A 18 7.86 -6.90 -5.09
N LEU A 19 7.24 -8.08 -4.96
CA LEU A 19 6.19 -8.53 -5.86
C LEU A 19 4.94 -7.63 -5.79
N GLY A 20 4.55 -7.14 -4.62
CA GLY A 20 3.44 -6.18 -4.49
C GLY A 20 3.70 -4.87 -5.25
N LEU A 21 4.93 -4.35 -5.16
CA LEU A 21 5.36 -3.17 -5.91
C LEU A 21 5.41 -3.42 -7.43
N SER A 22 5.91 -4.59 -7.87
CA SER A 22 6.00 -4.92 -9.29
C SER A 22 4.64 -5.03 -9.96
N ILE A 23 3.65 -5.65 -9.28
CA ILE A 23 2.26 -5.73 -9.75
C ILE A 23 1.64 -4.33 -9.87
N SER A 24 1.90 -3.46 -8.90
CA SER A 24 1.41 -2.08 -8.92
C SER A 24 1.95 -1.29 -10.12
N TRP A 25 3.20 -1.54 -10.52
CA TRP A 25 3.81 -0.86 -11.67
C TRP A 25 3.33 -1.44 -13.01
N ALA A 26 3.11 -2.75 -13.09
CA ALA A 26 2.70 -3.44 -14.32
C ALA A 26 1.39 -2.87 -14.93
N GLY A 27 0.46 -2.41 -14.09
CA GLY A 27 -0.82 -1.86 -14.57
C GLY A 27 -0.78 -0.40 -15.02
N LEU A 28 0.22 0.38 -14.59
CA LEU A 28 0.19 1.84 -14.70
C LEU A 28 1.36 2.44 -15.50
N ASN A 29 2.47 1.71 -15.69
CA ASN A 29 3.71 2.21 -16.30
C ASN A 29 4.17 3.56 -15.69
N ILE A 30 3.86 3.79 -14.42
CA ILE A 30 4.25 4.99 -13.65
C ILE A 30 4.77 4.52 -12.29
N LEU A 31 5.90 5.09 -11.86
CA LEU A 31 6.44 4.94 -10.51
C LEU A 31 5.44 5.50 -9.47
N ASN A 32 4.82 4.63 -8.68
CA ASN A 32 3.92 5.04 -7.60
C ASN A 32 4.71 5.50 -6.36
N LEU A 33 5.05 6.79 -6.30
CA LEU A 33 5.74 7.41 -5.15
C LEU A 33 4.85 7.53 -3.90
N ALA A 34 3.53 7.39 -4.03
CA ALA A 34 2.62 7.44 -2.89
C ALA A 34 2.65 6.15 -2.05
N HIS A 35 3.26 5.07 -2.54
CA HIS A 35 3.27 3.80 -1.82
C HIS A 35 3.86 3.92 -0.41
N GLY A 36 4.92 4.71 -0.25
CA GLY A 36 5.53 4.96 1.06
C GLY A 36 4.63 5.76 2.01
N THR A 37 3.94 6.79 1.51
CA THR A 37 3.05 7.63 2.35
C THR A 37 1.78 6.89 2.74
N VAL A 38 1.23 6.05 1.87
CA VAL A 38 0.09 5.18 2.18
C VAL A 38 0.46 4.16 3.25
N PHE A 39 1.64 3.53 3.14
CA PHE A 39 2.14 2.61 4.16
C PHE A 39 2.32 3.31 5.52
N MET A 40 2.90 4.51 5.51
CA MET A 40 3.12 5.30 6.72
C MET A 40 1.80 5.71 7.39
N ALA A 41 0.76 6.02 6.62
CA ALA A 41 -0.57 6.32 7.16
C ALA A 41 -1.16 5.12 7.92
N GLY A 42 -1.05 3.90 7.38
CA GLY A 42 -1.47 2.68 8.08
C GLY A 42 -0.69 2.44 9.37
N ALA A 43 0.64 2.59 9.33
CA ALA A 43 1.51 2.43 10.49
C ALA A 43 1.20 3.46 11.59
N LEU A 44 1.00 4.73 11.22
CA LEU A 44 0.59 5.79 12.15
C LEU A 44 -0.78 5.52 12.75
N THR A 45 -1.72 5.01 11.96
CA THR A 45 -3.05 4.65 12.45
C THR A 45 -2.96 3.53 13.47
N ALA A 46 -2.18 2.48 13.19
CA ALA A 46 -1.94 1.40 14.13
C ALA A 46 -1.28 1.90 15.42
N TRP A 47 -0.22 2.71 15.31
CA TRP A 47 0.45 3.33 16.45
C TRP A 47 -0.50 4.17 17.30
N TRP A 48 -1.30 5.02 16.64
CA TRP A 48 -2.28 5.87 17.31
C TRP A 48 -3.36 5.06 18.03
N LEU A 49 -3.89 4.01 17.40
CA LEU A 49 -4.84 3.09 18.03
C LEU A 49 -4.24 2.36 19.24
N THR A 50 -3.01 1.85 19.12
CA THR A 50 -2.34 1.17 20.24
C THR A 50 -2.01 2.09 21.42
N THR A 51 -1.79 3.38 21.16
CA THR A 51 -1.45 4.37 22.20
C THR A 51 -2.67 4.99 22.85
N THR A 52 -3.75 5.18 22.10
CA THR A 52 -4.99 5.80 22.60
C THR A 52 -5.99 4.80 23.17
N VAL A 53 -6.01 3.56 22.67
CA VAL A 53 -6.92 2.50 23.11
C VAL A 53 -6.13 1.23 23.43
N PRO A 54 -5.46 1.16 24.60
CA PRO A 54 -4.59 0.04 24.95
C PRO A 54 -5.35 -1.30 25.09
N GLU A 55 -6.64 -1.23 25.39
CA GLU A 55 -7.51 -2.40 25.57
C GLU A 55 -7.94 -3.02 24.22
N LEU A 56 -7.66 -2.34 23.10
CA LEU A 56 -8.04 -2.84 21.80
C LEU A 56 -7.11 -4.02 21.41
N PRO A 57 -7.67 -5.19 21.07
CA PRO A 57 -6.86 -6.34 20.72
C PRO A 57 -6.04 -6.06 19.46
N PHE A 58 -4.74 -6.38 19.51
CA PHE A 58 -3.79 -6.11 18.43
C PHE A 58 -4.25 -6.60 17.03
N PRO A 59 -4.88 -7.79 16.88
CA PRO A 59 -5.42 -8.21 15.59
C PRO A 59 -6.46 -7.24 15.01
N LEU A 60 -7.29 -6.63 15.86
CA LEU A 60 -8.31 -5.67 15.43
C LEU A 60 -7.67 -4.36 14.97
N VAL A 61 -6.62 -3.91 15.66
CA VAL A 61 -5.82 -2.74 15.25
C VAL A 61 -5.25 -2.94 13.84
N LEU A 62 -4.68 -4.13 13.56
CA LEU A 62 -4.15 -4.46 12.24
C LEU A 62 -5.24 -4.42 11.16
N ILE A 63 -6.41 -4.99 11.45
CA ILE A 63 -7.56 -4.96 10.52
C ILE A 63 -7.93 -3.50 10.20
N ILE A 64 -8.07 -2.65 11.22
CA ILE A 64 -8.42 -1.24 11.03
C ILE A 64 -7.34 -0.53 10.20
N ALA A 65 -6.05 -0.74 10.49
CA ALA A 65 -4.96 -0.15 9.73
C ALA A 65 -4.95 -0.57 8.25
N VAL A 66 -5.25 -1.85 7.96
CA VAL A 66 -5.39 -2.35 6.59
C VAL A 66 -6.57 -1.68 5.88
N PHE A 67 -7.72 -1.54 6.55
CA PHE A 67 -8.88 -0.84 5.97
C PHE A 67 -8.59 0.63 5.68
N VAL A 68 -7.84 1.31 6.54
CA VAL A 68 -7.43 2.71 6.33
C VAL A 68 -6.51 2.82 5.11
N CYS A 69 -5.50 1.95 4.99
CA CYS A 69 -4.66 1.87 3.79
C CYS A 69 -5.49 1.60 2.51
N ALA A 70 -6.42 0.65 2.57
CA ALA A 70 -7.28 0.31 1.46
C ALA A 70 -8.19 1.48 1.05
N ALA A 71 -8.76 2.21 2.02
CA ALA A 71 -9.57 3.39 1.77
C ALA A 71 -8.76 4.50 1.08
N ILE A 72 -7.54 4.77 1.54
CA ILE A 72 -6.64 5.75 0.92
C ILE A 72 -6.28 5.32 -0.51
N GLY A 73 -5.91 4.06 -0.70
CA GLY A 73 -5.61 3.52 -2.03
C GLY A 73 -6.78 3.63 -3.00
N PHE A 74 -7.99 3.31 -2.53
CA PHE A 74 -9.22 3.45 -3.32
C PHE A 74 -9.53 4.92 -3.67
N LEU A 75 -9.32 5.84 -2.73
CA LEU A 75 -9.48 7.27 -2.98
C LEU A 75 -8.49 7.76 -4.05
N MET A 76 -7.24 7.31 -3.98
CA MET A 76 -6.21 7.63 -4.98
C MET A 76 -6.56 7.09 -6.37
N GLU A 77 -7.08 5.86 -6.44
CA GLU A 77 -7.59 5.27 -7.69
C GLU A 77 -8.65 6.18 -8.33
N ILE A 78 -9.65 6.60 -7.55
CA ILE A 78 -10.77 7.40 -8.04
C ILE A 78 -10.35 8.82 -8.41
N LEU A 79 -9.61 9.49 -7.54
CA LEU A 79 -9.30 10.92 -7.68
C LEU A 79 -8.20 11.15 -8.71
N ILE A 80 -7.15 10.34 -8.68
CA ILE A 80 -5.94 10.56 -9.47
C ILE A 80 -5.94 9.64 -10.70
N PHE A 81 -5.97 8.32 -10.49
CA PHE A 81 -5.72 7.38 -11.59
C PHE A 81 -6.83 7.38 -12.64
N ARG A 82 -8.11 7.38 -12.24
CA ARG A 82 -9.24 7.51 -13.19
C ARG A 82 -9.16 8.82 -13.97
N ARG A 83 -8.78 9.94 -13.33
CA ARG A 83 -8.67 11.24 -13.99
C ARG A 83 -7.53 11.27 -14.99
N ILE A 84 -6.36 10.76 -14.64
CA ILE A 84 -5.19 10.69 -15.53
C ILE A 84 -5.49 9.79 -16.74
N ARG A 85 -6.11 8.62 -16.54
CA ARG A 85 -6.47 7.72 -17.63
C ARG A 85 -7.40 8.40 -18.63
N ARG A 86 -8.42 9.13 -18.15
CA ARG A 86 -9.35 9.88 -19.00
C ARG A 86 -8.65 11.01 -19.77
N SER A 87 -7.72 11.72 -19.13
CA SER A 87 -6.97 12.81 -19.77
C SER A 87 -5.97 12.32 -20.83
N ARG A 88 -5.35 11.15 -20.64
CA ARG A 88 -4.45 10.57 -21.67
C ARG A 88 -5.20 10.17 -22.94
N VAL A 89 -6.38 9.56 -22.79
CA VAL A 89 -7.23 9.20 -23.94
C VAL A 89 -7.62 10.44 -24.76
N MET A 90 -7.90 11.58 -24.09
CA MET A 90 -8.20 12.84 -24.79
C MET A 90 -7.01 13.43 -25.56
N LYS A 91 -5.76 13.19 -25.14
CA LYS A 91 -4.57 13.68 -25.86
C LYS A 91 -4.16 12.80 -27.04
N ALA A 92 -4.47 11.50 -27.00
CA ALA A 92 -4.19 10.56 -28.09
C ALA A 92 -5.09 10.78 -29.32
N ASN A 93 -6.14 11.60 -29.22
CA ASN A 93 -7.10 11.90 -30.29
C ASN A 93 -6.98 13.35 -30.83
N ARG A 94 -5.82 14.00 -30.65
CA ARG A 94 -5.53 15.27 -31.33
C ARG A 94 -4.77 14.96 -32.63
N PRO A 95 -5.28 15.41 -33.80
CA PRO A 95 -4.62 15.20 -35.09
C PRO A 95 -3.26 15.89 -35.17
#